data_AF-A0A9D6NX56-F1
#
_entry.id   AF-A0A9D6NX56-F1
#
_cell.length_a   1.000
_cell.length_b   1.000
_cell.length_c   1.000
_cell.angle_alpha   90.00
_cell.angle_beta   90.00
_cell.angle_gamma   90.00
#
_symmetry.space_group_name_H-M   'P 1'
#
loop_
_entity.id
_entity.type
_entity.pdbx_description
1 polymer ?
#
loop_
_entity_poly.entity_id
_entity_poly.type
_entity_poly.pdbx_seq_one_letter_code
_entity_poly.pdbx_strand_id
1 'polypeptide(L)'
;MAFKLKNLKYILPVFIVILLIIYPKVQNRISSNCTIVPAVLSTHNIDGSTVNLSWTGSVNSKKTYLNVSTSKSLKPDGSLEVTDIVNDVVTNKNSYSKTNLSPGTYYWNIVIDGCKQRKVSSLGTFTIQSTTNDTVDTVCTIEQATLNEPEIEDTTVTLSWTKSKSAKVTYINISSSKEVDDDGVLQKVDIANDVVTDKKSYTRENLPPGTYYWNIASDGCGQRKMSELGIFTIQ
;
A
#
# COMPACT_ATOMS: atom_id res chain seq x y z
N MET A 1 23.86 -93.90 1.59
CA MET A 1 24.39 -92.87 2.51
C MET A 1 23.89 -91.52 2.00
N ALA A 2 23.13 -90.68 2.71
CA ALA A 2 22.82 -90.58 4.12
C ALA A 2 21.45 -89.87 4.33
N PHE A 3 20.73 -90.34 5.36
CA PHE A 3 19.71 -89.70 6.22
C PHE A 3 18.31 -89.24 5.72
N LYS A 4 17.35 -90.17 5.95
CA LYS A 4 16.07 -90.06 6.71
C LYS A 4 15.13 -88.86 6.49
N LEU A 5 13.97 -89.17 5.90
CA LEU A 5 12.67 -88.52 6.15
C LEU A 5 12.00 -89.03 7.46
N LYS A 6 11.28 -88.13 8.14
CA LYS A 6 10.01 -88.27 8.94
C LYS A 6 9.93 -87.09 9.93
N ASN A 7 8.86 -86.30 10.12
CA ASN A 7 7.40 -86.41 9.97
C ASN A 7 6.82 -84.99 9.70
N LEU A 8 5.98 -84.76 8.69
CA LEU A 8 4.52 -84.86 8.67
C LEU A 8 3.75 -83.91 9.64
N LYS A 9 3.17 -82.82 9.11
CA LYS A 9 1.70 -82.62 8.98
C LYS A 9 1.33 -81.15 8.64
N TYR A 10 0.24 -81.04 7.86
CA TYR A 10 -0.70 -79.91 7.70
C TYR A 10 -0.59 -78.97 6.47
N ILE A 11 -1.38 -79.34 5.44
CA ILE A 11 -2.48 -78.58 4.81
C ILE A 11 -2.16 -77.19 4.17
N LEU A 12 -2.34 -77.13 2.84
CA LEU A 12 -2.51 -75.94 1.97
C LEU A 12 -3.51 -74.89 2.53
N PRO A 13 -3.50 -73.59 2.16
CA PRO A 13 -3.31 -73.12 0.78
C PRO A 13 -2.59 -71.76 0.57
N VAL A 14 -2.33 -71.50 -0.71
CA VAL A 14 -2.12 -70.22 -1.40
C VAL A 14 -2.61 -68.98 -0.61
N PHE A 15 -1.69 -68.08 -0.25
CA PHE A 15 -2.01 -66.70 0.11
C PHE A 15 -1.38 -65.75 -0.90
N ILE A 16 -2.21 -65.23 -1.79
CA ILE A 16 -1.94 -64.03 -2.56
C ILE A 16 -1.96 -62.86 -1.57
N VAL A 17 -0.80 -62.25 -1.33
CA VAL A 17 -0.71 -61.00 -0.57
C VAL A 17 -1.12 -59.86 -1.51
N ILE A 18 -2.39 -59.48 -1.47
CA ILE A 18 -2.83 -58.19 -2.01
C ILE A 18 -2.36 -57.14 -0.99
N LEU A 19 -1.26 -56.46 -1.31
CA LEU A 19 -0.80 -55.28 -0.59
C LEU A 19 -1.80 -54.14 -0.88
N LEU A 20 -2.87 -54.04 -0.09
CA LEU A 20 -3.72 -52.86 -0.04
C LEU A 20 -2.88 -51.72 0.56
N ILE A 21 -2.26 -50.92 -0.32
CA ILE A 21 -1.70 -49.63 0.05
C ILE A 21 -2.89 -48.73 0.41
N ILE A 22 -3.23 -48.70 1.69
CA ILE A 22 -4.09 -47.66 2.25
C ILE A 22 -3.26 -46.38 2.20
N TYR A 23 -3.40 -45.60 1.13
CA TYR A 23 -3.02 -44.20 1.19
C TYR A 23 -3.89 -43.57 2.28
N PRO A 24 -3.33 -43.04 3.37
CA PRO A 24 -4.11 -42.14 4.19
C PRO A 24 -4.44 -40.97 3.27
N LYS A 25 -5.72 -40.83 2.90
CA LYS A 25 -6.24 -39.53 2.49
C LYS A 25 -5.94 -38.62 3.66
N VAL A 26 -4.84 -37.87 3.56
CA VAL A 26 -4.66 -36.64 4.31
C VAL A 26 -5.80 -35.76 3.82
N GLN A 27 -6.97 -35.91 4.45
CA GLN A 27 -7.96 -34.86 4.42
C GLN A 27 -7.27 -33.70 5.11
N ASN A 28 -6.72 -32.80 4.28
CA ASN A 28 -6.53 -31.41 4.65
C ASN A 28 -7.89 -30.94 5.15
N ARG A 29 -8.14 -31.09 6.45
CA ARG A 29 -9.04 -30.20 7.16
C ARG A 29 -8.39 -28.84 7.03
N ILE A 30 -8.74 -28.11 5.97
CA ILE A 30 -8.61 -26.65 5.97
C ILE A 30 -9.34 -26.24 7.24
N SER A 31 -8.59 -25.82 8.26
CA SER A 31 -9.18 -25.42 9.52
C SER A 31 -10.21 -24.33 9.19
N SER A 32 -11.46 -24.55 9.57
CA SER A 32 -12.57 -23.61 9.43
C SER A 32 -12.43 -22.38 10.33
N ASN A 33 -11.21 -22.03 10.70
CA ASN A 33 -10.91 -20.86 11.51
C ASN A 33 -10.52 -19.76 10.53
N CYS A 34 -11.53 -18.99 10.11
CA CYS A 34 -11.33 -17.76 9.35
C CYS A 34 -10.52 -16.80 10.24
N THR A 35 -9.22 -16.81 10.06
CA THR A 35 -8.27 -15.97 10.78
C THR A 35 -7.47 -15.19 9.75
N ILE A 36 -7.33 -13.89 10.00
CA ILE A 36 -6.37 -13.06 9.30
C ILE A 36 -5.20 -12.75 10.22
N VAL A 37 -4.00 -12.72 9.64
CA VAL A 37 -2.75 -12.37 10.35
C VAL A 37 -2.23 -11.03 9.84
N PRO A 38 -1.57 -10.22 10.68
CA PRO A 38 -0.84 -9.04 10.22
C PRO A 38 0.16 -9.39 9.12
N ALA A 39 0.31 -8.50 8.13
CA ALA A 39 1.31 -8.69 7.09
C ALA A 39 2.73 -8.52 7.65
N VAL A 40 3.68 -9.30 7.15
CA VAL A 40 5.10 -9.07 7.40
C VAL A 40 5.66 -8.23 6.26
N LEU A 41 6.36 -7.16 6.59
CA LEU A 41 6.81 -6.15 5.63
C LEU A 41 8.24 -6.39 5.19
N SER A 42 8.55 -6.07 3.94
CA SER A 42 9.89 -6.03 3.38
C SER A 42 10.00 -4.89 2.38
N THR A 43 11.09 -4.12 2.45
CA THR A 43 11.37 -2.96 1.60
C THR A 43 12.67 -3.16 0.86
N HIS A 44 12.69 -2.75 -0.41
CA HIS A 44 13.91 -2.66 -1.20
C HIS A 44 13.94 -1.31 -1.93
N ASN A 45 14.88 -0.45 -1.56
CA ASN A 45 15.16 0.76 -2.31
C ASN A 45 15.86 0.37 -3.62
N ILE A 46 15.31 0.80 -4.75
CA ILE A 46 15.87 0.49 -6.08
C ILE A 46 16.88 1.58 -6.47
N ASP A 47 16.51 2.85 -6.28
CA ASP A 47 17.30 4.02 -6.64
C ASP A 47 17.00 5.19 -5.68
N GLY A 48 17.57 6.37 -5.95
CA GLY A 48 17.41 7.59 -5.15
C GLY A 48 16.02 8.23 -5.18
N SER A 49 15.00 7.58 -5.76
CA SER A 49 13.62 8.07 -5.84
C SER A 49 12.54 6.97 -5.90
N THR A 50 12.95 5.70 -5.91
CA THR A 50 12.07 4.54 -6.12
C THR A 50 12.23 3.49 -5.03
N VAL A 51 11.10 3.03 -4.50
CA VAL A 51 11.03 1.95 -3.53
C VAL A 51 10.11 0.83 -4.00
N ASN A 52 10.52 -0.41 -3.78
CA ASN A 52 9.66 -1.58 -3.81
C ASN A 52 9.25 -1.96 -2.40
N LEU A 53 7.94 -1.95 -2.16
CA LEU A 53 7.30 -2.42 -0.95
C LEU A 53 6.75 -3.81 -1.21
N SER A 54 6.96 -4.74 -0.30
CA SER A 54 6.45 -6.11 -0.43
C SER A 54 6.00 -6.65 0.92
N TRP A 55 5.00 -7.52 0.89
CA TRP A 55 4.40 -8.04 2.11
C TRP A 55 3.84 -9.44 1.94
N THR A 56 3.76 -10.19 3.03
CA THR A 56 3.04 -11.46 3.07
C THR A 56 1.57 -11.23 3.41
N GLY A 57 0.69 -11.52 2.45
CA GLY A 57 -0.76 -11.39 2.63
C GLY A 57 -1.38 -12.52 3.46
N SER A 58 -2.58 -12.30 3.99
CA SER A 58 -3.38 -13.35 4.64
C SER A 58 -4.32 -14.03 3.65
N VAL A 59 -4.43 -15.36 3.72
CA VAL A 59 -5.28 -16.19 2.85
C VAL A 59 -6.80 -15.93 2.97
N ASN A 60 -7.23 -15.18 3.99
CA ASN A 60 -8.64 -14.86 4.23
C ASN A 60 -8.95 -13.35 4.13
N SER A 61 -8.09 -12.57 3.47
CA SER A 61 -8.35 -11.14 3.26
C SER A 61 -9.52 -10.92 2.30
N LYS A 62 -10.41 -10.00 2.66
CA LYS A 62 -11.46 -9.49 1.76
C LYS A 62 -11.01 -8.20 1.10
N LYS A 63 -10.31 -7.36 1.84
CA LYS A 63 -9.65 -6.15 1.34
C LYS A 63 -8.29 -5.99 2.00
N THR A 64 -7.34 -5.51 1.22
CA THR A 64 -6.01 -5.13 1.70
C THR A 64 -5.73 -3.71 1.25
N TYR A 65 -5.21 -2.90 2.15
CA TYR A 65 -4.82 -1.51 1.92
C TYR A 65 -3.34 -1.34 2.15
N LEU A 66 -2.68 -0.60 1.26
CA LEU A 66 -1.33 -0.10 1.44
C LEU A 66 -1.41 1.37 1.82
N ASN A 67 -0.87 1.70 2.99
CA ASN A 67 -0.75 3.07 3.45
C ASN A 67 0.72 3.45 3.53
N VAL A 68 1.08 4.61 2.98
CA VAL A 68 2.41 5.20 3.08
C VAL A 68 2.27 6.66 3.47
N SER A 69 3.13 7.12 4.38
CA SER A 69 3.12 8.49 4.90
C SER A 69 4.52 9.03 5.17
N THR A 70 4.66 10.35 5.17
CA THR A 70 5.83 11.04 5.76
C THR A 70 5.76 11.08 7.29
N SER A 71 4.58 10.90 7.88
CA SER A 71 4.36 10.89 9.32
C SER A 71 4.41 9.48 9.91
N LYS A 72 4.95 9.37 11.11
CA LYS A 72 4.98 8.13 11.91
C LYS A 72 3.77 7.97 12.83
N SER A 73 2.88 8.95 12.87
CA SER A 73 1.74 8.96 13.80
C SER A 73 0.76 7.83 13.49
N LEU A 74 0.29 7.16 14.55
CA LEU A 74 -0.57 5.98 14.45
C LEU A 74 -1.90 6.23 15.17
N LYS A 75 -2.97 5.69 14.60
CA LYS A 75 -4.28 5.56 15.24
C LYS A 75 -4.22 4.51 16.35
N PRO A 76 -5.21 4.46 17.26
CA PRO A 76 -5.27 3.44 18.31
C PRO A 76 -5.27 1.99 17.81
N ASP A 77 -5.71 1.73 16.57
CA ASP A 77 -5.67 0.40 15.95
C ASP A 77 -4.32 0.03 15.33
N GLY A 78 -3.33 0.93 15.42
CA GLY A 78 -1.98 0.79 14.86
C GLY A 78 -1.85 1.18 13.40
N SER A 79 -2.93 1.57 12.73
CA SER A 79 -2.88 2.08 11.35
C SER A 79 -2.29 3.50 11.31
N LEU A 80 -1.77 3.89 10.15
CA LEU A 80 -1.21 5.23 9.98
C LEU A 80 -2.32 6.28 10.13
N GLU A 81 -2.03 7.34 10.88
CA GLU A 81 -2.96 8.44 11.08
C GLU A 81 -3.14 9.25 9.80
N VAL A 82 -2.01 9.53 9.14
CA VAL A 82 -1.91 10.25 7.87
C VAL A 82 -1.52 9.27 6.77
N THR A 83 -2.08 9.41 5.56
CA THR A 83 -1.78 8.56 4.40
C THR A 83 -1.57 9.40 3.14
N ASP A 84 -0.60 10.29 3.21
CA ASP A 84 -0.34 11.37 2.25
C ASP A 84 0.53 10.96 1.05
N ILE A 85 1.09 9.76 1.06
CA ILE A 85 1.96 9.24 -0.01
C ILE A 85 1.28 8.14 -0.83
N VAL A 86 0.62 7.20 -0.14
CA VAL A 86 -0.17 6.11 -0.76
C VAL A 86 -1.31 5.77 0.20
N ASN A 87 -2.49 5.52 -0.35
CA ASN A 87 -3.67 4.99 0.36
C ASN A 87 -4.49 4.14 -0.61
N ASP A 88 -3.91 3.02 -1.02
CA ASP A 88 -4.39 2.24 -2.16
C ASP A 88 -4.99 0.92 -1.73
N VAL A 89 -6.06 0.49 -2.41
CA VAL A 89 -6.56 -0.87 -2.29
C VAL A 89 -5.68 -1.81 -3.12
N VAL A 90 -4.96 -2.71 -2.44
CA VAL A 90 -3.99 -3.64 -3.03
C VAL A 90 -4.39 -5.11 -2.82
N THR A 91 -5.69 -5.38 -2.77
CA THR A 91 -6.24 -6.73 -2.61
C THR A 91 -5.66 -7.70 -3.66
N ASN A 92 -5.27 -8.90 -3.23
CA ASN A 92 -4.60 -9.93 -4.04
C ASN A 92 -3.21 -9.55 -4.57
N LYS A 93 -2.61 -8.45 -4.11
CA LYS A 93 -1.21 -8.10 -4.37
C LYS A 93 -0.35 -8.39 -3.13
N ASN A 94 0.93 -8.62 -3.38
CA ASN A 94 1.97 -8.81 -2.36
C ASN A 94 3.15 -7.86 -2.55
N SER A 95 3.08 -6.95 -3.51
CA SER A 95 4.09 -5.94 -3.78
C SER A 95 3.50 -4.68 -4.40
N TYR A 96 4.24 -3.58 -4.28
CA TYR A 96 3.92 -2.26 -4.81
C TYR A 96 5.22 -1.48 -5.06
N SER A 97 5.32 -0.82 -6.21
CA SER A 97 6.44 0.07 -6.52
C SER A 97 5.97 1.51 -6.48
N LYS A 98 6.62 2.36 -5.68
CA LYS A 98 6.40 3.81 -5.68
C LYS A 98 7.65 4.49 -6.23
N THR A 99 7.49 5.23 -7.32
CA THR A 99 8.53 6.03 -7.96
C THR A 99 8.34 7.51 -7.66
N ASN A 100 9.30 8.34 -8.05
CA ASN A 100 9.28 9.80 -7.91
C ASN A 100 9.14 10.26 -6.45
N LEU A 101 9.61 9.47 -5.49
CA LEU A 101 9.68 9.91 -4.11
C LEU A 101 10.82 10.90 -3.94
N SER A 102 10.56 11.91 -3.13
CA SER A 102 11.59 12.86 -2.76
C SER A 102 12.48 12.30 -1.67
N PRO A 103 13.71 12.84 -1.49
CA PRO A 103 14.54 12.49 -0.36
C PRO A 103 13.80 12.71 0.96
N GLY A 104 13.82 11.71 1.83
CA GLY A 104 13.03 11.72 3.05
C GLY A 104 12.87 10.33 3.67
N THR A 105 12.35 10.31 4.90
CA THR A 105 11.96 9.06 5.56
C THR A 105 10.45 8.90 5.49
N TYR A 106 10.04 7.69 5.14
CA TYR A 106 8.64 7.33 4.93
C TYR A 106 8.29 6.13 5.78
N TYR A 107 7.05 6.10 6.24
CA TYR A 107 6.48 5.07 7.09
C TYR A 107 5.34 4.40 6.33
N TRP A 108 5.15 3.11 6.52
CA TRP A 108 4.13 2.38 5.79
C TRP A 108 3.61 1.18 6.57
N ASN A 109 2.35 0.82 6.33
CA ASN A 109 1.76 -0.40 6.85
C ASN A 109 0.75 -1.00 5.87
N ILE A 110 0.39 -2.25 6.14
CA ILE A 110 -0.65 -2.98 5.46
C ILE A 110 -1.82 -3.18 6.41
N VAL A 111 -3.00 -2.73 5.99
CA VAL A 111 -4.26 -2.96 6.71
C VAL A 111 -5.03 -4.05 5.98
N ILE A 112 -5.39 -5.12 6.70
CA ILE A 112 -6.13 -6.26 6.16
C ILE A 112 -7.49 -6.30 6.85
N ASP A 113 -8.54 -6.26 6.05
CA ASP A 113 -9.91 -6.50 6.48
C ASP A 113 -10.38 -7.87 5.97
N GLY A 114 -10.88 -8.71 6.88
CA GLY A 114 -11.28 -10.08 6.57
C GLY A 114 -11.77 -10.80 7.80
N CYS A 115 -12.59 -11.83 7.64
CA CYS A 115 -13.10 -12.62 8.79
C CYS A 115 -13.79 -11.79 9.91
N LYS A 116 -14.43 -10.65 9.56
CA LYS A 116 -14.99 -9.69 10.54
C LYS A 116 -13.95 -9.10 11.50
N GLN A 117 -12.69 -9.12 11.10
CA GLN A 117 -11.56 -8.58 11.84
C GLN A 117 -10.82 -7.58 10.95
N ARG A 118 -10.10 -6.67 11.60
CA ARG A 118 -9.07 -5.83 11.00
C ARG A 118 -7.73 -6.17 11.64
N LYS A 119 -6.70 -6.31 10.82
CA LYS A 119 -5.31 -6.49 11.27
C LYS A 119 -4.43 -5.49 10.57
N VAL A 120 -3.56 -4.85 11.35
CA VAL A 120 -2.55 -3.93 10.84
C VAL A 120 -1.19 -4.58 11.04
N SER A 121 -0.33 -4.50 10.04
CA SER A 121 1.08 -4.89 10.18
C SER A 121 1.80 -4.03 11.21
N SER A 122 2.98 -4.46 11.66
CA SER A 122 3.93 -3.53 12.28
C SER A 122 4.24 -2.38 11.33
N LEU A 123 4.64 -1.22 11.87
CA LEU A 123 5.06 -0.07 11.08
C LEU A 123 6.39 -0.38 10.39
N GLY A 124 6.40 -0.30 9.06
CA GLY A 124 7.62 -0.34 8.26
C GLY A 124 8.16 1.06 8.02
N THR A 125 9.46 1.16 7.76
CA THR A 125 10.13 2.42 7.44
C THR A 125 11.09 2.22 6.28
N PHE A 126 11.21 3.21 5.42
CA PHE A 126 12.28 3.30 4.43
C PHE A 126 12.73 4.74 4.25
N THR A 127 13.93 4.93 3.72
CA THR A 127 14.50 6.26 3.47
C THR A 127 14.95 6.37 2.03
N ILE A 128 14.54 7.45 1.37
CA ILE A 128 15.05 7.89 0.08
C ILE A 128 16.19 8.87 0.35
N GLN A 129 17.39 8.53 -0.11
CA GLN A 129 18.56 9.36 0.12
C GLN A 129 18.61 10.55 -0.83
N SER A 130 19.12 11.67 -0.35
CA SER A 130 19.42 12.82 -1.20
C SER A 130 20.65 12.51 -2.06
N THR A 131 20.50 12.50 -3.38
CA THR A 131 21.61 12.40 -4.32
C THR A 131 22.14 13.80 -4.61
N THR A 132 22.98 14.35 -3.72
CA THR A 132 23.61 15.65 -3.98
C THR A 132 24.80 15.50 -4.92
N ASN A 133 24.63 15.95 -6.16
CA ASN A 133 25.69 16.57 -6.98
C ASN A 133 25.14 17.82 -7.70
N ASP A 134 24.12 18.46 -7.13
CA ASP A 134 23.70 19.78 -7.56
C ASP A 134 24.59 20.80 -6.83
N THR A 135 25.41 21.52 -7.60
CA THR A 135 26.12 22.70 -7.14
C THR A 135 25.17 23.56 -6.30
N VAL A 136 25.61 23.91 -5.08
CA VAL A 136 24.87 24.73 -4.13
C VAL A 136 24.56 26.08 -4.79
N ASP A 137 23.43 26.16 -5.46
CA ASP A 137 22.80 27.43 -5.74
C ASP A 137 22.07 27.85 -4.47
N THR A 138 22.52 28.98 -3.95
CA THR A 138 22.14 29.62 -2.71
C THR A 138 20.61 29.70 -2.54
N VAL A 139 20.10 29.14 -1.43
CA VAL A 139 18.70 29.19 -0.96
C VAL A 139 17.70 28.43 -1.85
N CYS A 140 17.75 27.09 -1.81
CA CYS A 140 16.68 26.24 -2.34
C CYS A 140 15.45 26.33 -1.42
N THR A 141 14.48 27.17 -1.79
CA THR A 141 13.17 27.28 -1.11
C THR A 141 12.07 26.89 -2.09
N ILE A 142 11.16 26.00 -1.67
CA ILE A 142 9.94 25.72 -2.42
C ILE A 142 8.95 26.85 -2.20
N GLU A 143 8.29 27.32 -3.26
CA GLU A 143 7.14 28.22 -3.16
C GLU A 143 5.85 27.40 -3.09
N GLN A 144 4.92 27.82 -2.22
CA GLN A 144 3.60 27.18 -2.10
C GLN A 144 2.81 27.35 -3.40
N ALA A 145 2.15 26.29 -3.88
CA ALA A 145 1.26 26.38 -5.03
C ALA A 145 0.00 27.18 -4.67
N THR A 146 -0.47 28.03 -5.57
CA THR A 146 -1.74 28.74 -5.46
C THR A 146 -2.80 27.98 -6.25
N LEU A 147 -3.92 27.69 -5.62
CA LEU A 147 -5.03 26.98 -6.26
C LEU A 147 -5.92 27.97 -7.01
N ASN A 148 -6.36 27.59 -8.20
CA ASN A 148 -7.42 28.29 -8.91
C ASN A 148 -8.79 27.67 -8.57
N GLU A 149 -9.86 28.37 -8.96
CA GLU A 149 -11.21 27.85 -8.81
C GLU A 149 -11.41 26.56 -9.64
N PRO A 150 -11.97 25.49 -9.04
CA PRO A 150 -12.30 24.26 -9.76
C PRO A 150 -13.34 24.47 -10.86
N GLU A 151 -13.10 23.91 -12.04
CA GLU A 151 -14.08 23.85 -13.13
C GLU A 151 -14.82 22.52 -13.06
N ILE A 152 -16.16 22.56 -12.99
CA ILE A 152 -17.00 21.36 -12.78
C ILE A 152 -17.97 21.23 -13.95
N GLU A 153 -18.01 20.06 -14.56
CA GLU A 153 -18.95 19.67 -15.61
C GLU A 153 -19.49 18.28 -15.29
N ASP A 154 -20.78 18.21 -14.94
CA ASP A 154 -21.44 16.99 -14.48
C ASP A 154 -20.66 16.28 -13.34
N THR A 155 -20.14 15.08 -13.62
CA THR A 155 -19.36 14.26 -12.67
C THR A 155 -17.84 14.44 -12.83
N THR A 156 -17.43 15.46 -13.57
CA THR A 156 -16.03 15.74 -13.90
C THR A 156 -15.60 17.05 -13.28
N VAL A 157 -14.39 17.07 -12.71
CA VAL A 157 -13.76 18.28 -12.20
C VAL A 157 -12.39 18.46 -12.83
N THR A 158 -12.08 19.68 -13.25
CA THR A 158 -10.73 20.12 -13.62
C THR A 158 -10.20 21.06 -12.56
N LEU A 159 -9.10 20.65 -11.94
CA LEU A 159 -8.38 21.37 -10.90
C LEU A 159 -7.15 22.01 -11.53
N SER A 160 -6.85 23.27 -11.22
CA SER A 160 -5.67 23.96 -11.74
C SER A 160 -4.97 24.81 -10.70
N TRP A 161 -3.65 25.02 -10.87
CA TRP A 161 -2.81 25.68 -9.89
C TRP A 161 -1.60 26.40 -10.53
N THR A 162 -0.98 27.29 -9.76
CA THR A 162 0.33 27.86 -10.10
C THR A 162 1.44 26.86 -9.77
N LYS A 163 2.40 26.70 -10.68
CA LYS A 163 3.53 25.78 -10.49
C LYS A 163 4.40 26.24 -9.31
N SER A 164 4.67 25.36 -8.36
CA SER A 164 5.65 25.59 -7.29
C SER A 164 7.07 25.71 -7.84
N LYS A 165 7.73 26.83 -7.55
CA LYS A 165 9.15 27.04 -7.89
C LYS A 165 10.03 26.10 -7.05
N SER A 166 11.08 25.55 -7.68
CA SER A 166 12.09 24.68 -7.04
C SER A 166 11.57 23.34 -6.50
N ALA A 167 10.30 22.99 -6.71
CA ALA A 167 9.79 21.66 -6.42
C ALA A 167 10.40 20.64 -7.40
N LYS A 168 10.98 19.57 -6.87
CA LYS A 168 11.46 18.41 -7.66
C LYS A 168 10.29 17.50 -8.04
N VAL A 169 9.31 17.35 -7.16
CA VAL A 169 8.12 16.52 -7.38
C VAL A 169 6.89 17.23 -6.86
N THR A 170 5.77 17.13 -7.58
CA THR A 170 4.49 17.68 -7.15
C THR A 170 3.42 16.59 -7.22
N TYR A 171 2.55 16.55 -6.22
CA TYR A 171 1.43 15.63 -6.11
C TYR A 171 0.13 16.41 -6.01
N ILE A 172 -0.92 15.88 -6.65
CA ILE A 172 -2.29 16.27 -6.34
C ILE A 172 -2.89 15.25 -5.39
N ASN A 173 -3.44 15.75 -4.29
CA ASN A 173 -4.18 14.95 -3.32
C ASN A 173 -5.64 15.37 -3.35
N ILE A 174 -6.54 14.41 -3.47
CA ILE A 174 -7.99 14.62 -3.40
C ILE A 174 -8.57 13.68 -2.35
N SER A 175 -9.44 14.21 -1.50
CA SER A 175 -10.06 13.53 -0.37
C SER A 175 -11.55 13.79 -0.30
N SER A 176 -12.28 12.80 0.21
CA SER A 176 -13.66 12.97 0.70
C SER A 176 -13.74 13.61 2.09
N SER A 177 -12.60 13.88 2.73
CA SER A 177 -12.50 14.42 4.09
C SER A 177 -11.74 15.74 4.11
N LYS A 178 -12.18 16.68 4.95
CA LYS A 178 -11.51 17.97 5.17
C LYS A 178 -10.36 17.92 6.17
N GLU A 179 -10.23 16.81 6.88
CA GLU A 179 -9.31 16.72 8.02
C GLU A 179 -7.85 16.80 7.55
N VAL A 180 -7.15 17.79 8.07
CA VAL A 180 -5.72 18.03 7.86
C VAL A 180 -4.97 17.95 9.19
N ASP A 181 -3.67 17.68 9.15
CA ASP A 181 -2.79 17.84 10.31
C ASP A 181 -2.31 19.29 10.48
N ASP A 182 -1.45 19.53 11.47
CA ASP A 182 -0.90 20.85 11.79
C ASP A 182 -0.07 21.46 10.63
N ASP A 183 0.40 20.64 9.70
CA ASP A 183 1.17 21.04 8.51
C ASP A 183 0.29 21.20 7.25
N GLY A 184 -1.04 21.06 7.40
CA GLY A 184 -2.01 21.19 6.30
C GLY A 184 -2.08 19.96 5.39
N VAL A 185 -1.49 18.83 5.80
CA VAL A 185 -1.52 17.58 5.05
C VAL A 185 -2.86 16.89 5.26
N LEU A 186 -3.50 16.46 4.17
CA LEU A 186 -4.72 15.67 4.25
C LEU A 186 -4.47 14.36 4.99
N GLN A 187 -5.17 14.15 6.11
CA GLN A 187 -5.03 12.92 6.91
C GLN A 187 -5.50 11.68 6.13
N LYS A 188 -6.32 11.89 5.10
CA LYS A 188 -6.85 10.85 4.23
C LYS A 188 -6.79 11.35 2.79
N VAL A 189 -6.22 10.55 1.88
CA VAL A 189 -6.21 10.82 0.44
C VAL A 189 -6.82 9.62 -0.26
N ASP A 190 -8.14 9.59 -0.43
CA ASP A 190 -8.89 8.41 -0.91
C ASP A 190 -9.47 8.53 -2.31
N ILE A 191 -9.37 9.71 -2.93
CA ILE A 191 -9.90 9.97 -4.27
C ILE A 191 -8.79 9.95 -5.32
N ALA A 192 -7.69 10.67 -5.07
CA ALA A 192 -6.52 10.68 -5.95
C ALA A 192 -5.25 11.07 -5.20
N ASN A 193 -4.13 10.40 -5.48
CA ASN A 193 -2.77 10.77 -5.05
C ASN A 193 -1.84 10.59 -6.27
N ASP A 194 -1.88 11.56 -7.18
CA ASP A 194 -1.21 11.43 -8.47
C ASP A 194 -0.01 12.37 -8.58
N VAL A 195 1.07 11.88 -9.19
CA VAL A 195 2.23 12.72 -9.52
C VAL A 195 1.86 13.63 -10.69
N VAL A 196 1.99 14.92 -10.47
CA VAL A 196 1.64 15.99 -11.42
C VAL A 196 2.78 16.97 -11.64
N THR A 197 4.02 16.52 -11.44
CA THR A 197 5.24 17.29 -11.74
C THR A 197 5.15 17.92 -13.14
N ASP A 198 5.51 19.20 -13.23
CA ASP A 198 5.45 20.04 -14.44
C ASP A 198 4.05 20.29 -15.04
N LYS A 199 2.98 19.75 -14.43
CA LYS A 199 1.60 20.07 -14.81
C LYS A 199 1.11 21.31 -14.07
N LYS A 200 0.05 21.92 -14.62
CA LYS A 200 -0.70 23.03 -14.02
C LYS A 200 -2.19 22.72 -13.85
N SER A 201 -2.61 21.54 -14.28
CA SER A 201 -3.98 21.08 -14.16
C SER A 201 -4.06 19.56 -14.06
N TYR A 202 -5.18 19.09 -13.51
CA TYR A 202 -5.55 17.69 -13.37
C TYR A 202 -7.06 17.56 -13.51
N THR A 203 -7.51 16.62 -14.31
CA THR A 203 -8.94 16.34 -14.51
C THR A 203 -9.28 15.00 -13.89
N ARG A 204 -10.37 14.96 -13.13
CA ARG A 204 -10.95 13.75 -12.55
C ARG A 204 -12.38 13.58 -13.01
N GLU A 205 -12.67 12.44 -13.61
CA GLU A 205 -13.99 12.09 -14.13
C GLU A 205 -14.70 11.09 -13.21
N ASN A 206 -16.02 10.93 -13.43
CA ASN A 206 -16.86 9.92 -12.79
C ASN A 206 -16.86 9.99 -11.26
N LEU A 207 -16.78 11.21 -10.71
CA LEU A 207 -16.92 11.42 -9.27
C LEU A 207 -18.40 11.30 -8.87
N PRO A 208 -18.71 10.52 -7.82
CA PRO A 208 -20.03 10.54 -7.21
C PRO A 208 -20.42 11.95 -6.70
N PRO A 209 -21.72 12.23 -6.53
CA PRO A 209 -22.16 13.43 -5.84
C PRO A 209 -21.56 13.52 -4.43
N GLY A 210 -21.08 14.70 -4.07
CA GLY A 210 -20.42 14.93 -2.78
C GLY A 210 -19.47 16.11 -2.78
N THR A 211 -19.02 16.47 -1.58
CA THR A 211 -18.01 17.51 -1.35
C THR A 211 -16.64 16.87 -1.20
N TYR A 212 -15.67 17.46 -1.90
CA TYR A 212 -14.31 16.98 -1.97
C TYR A 212 -13.33 18.09 -1.62
N TYR A 213 -12.20 17.70 -1.05
CA TYR A 213 -11.12 18.57 -0.60
C TYR A 213 -9.85 18.20 -1.34
N TRP A 214 -9.06 19.18 -1.72
CA TRP A 214 -7.87 18.94 -2.51
C TRP A 214 -6.75 19.91 -2.19
N ASN A 215 -5.50 19.46 -2.35
CA ASN A 215 -4.33 20.31 -2.25
C ASN A 215 -3.21 19.81 -3.17
N ILE A 216 -2.20 20.66 -3.31
CA ILE A 216 -0.96 20.36 -4.03
C ILE A 216 0.16 20.21 -3.00
N ALA A 217 0.75 19.02 -2.95
CA ALA A 217 1.98 18.77 -2.18
C ALA A 217 3.18 18.96 -3.10
N SER A 218 4.10 19.84 -2.72
CA SER A 218 5.33 20.09 -3.47
C SER A 218 6.54 19.73 -2.65
N ASP A 219 7.37 18.84 -3.20
CA ASP A 219 8.57 18.32 -2.56
C ASP A 219 9.82 18.72 -3.32
N GLY A 220 10.89 18.98 -2.59
CA GLY A 220 12.13 19.49 -3.13
C GLY A 220 12.99 20.07 -2.01
N CYS A 221 14.29 20.27 -2.25
CA CYS A 221 15.16 20.90 -1.24
C CYS A 221 15.12 20.27 0.19
N GLY A 222 14.73 18.99 0.33
CA GLY A 222 14.55 18.34 1.63
C GLY A 222 13.33 18.81 2.44
N GLN A 223 12.39 19.52 1.82
CA GLN A 223 11.16 20.02 2.43
C GLN A 223 9.94 19.61 1.59
N ARG A 224 8.77 19.60 2.24
CA ARG A 224 7.45 19.50 1.61
C ARG A 224 6.68 20.78 1.93
N LYS A 225 5.99 21.34 0.93
CA LYS A 225 5.03 22.43 1.12
C LYS A 225 3.67 22.05 0.56
N MET A 226 2.64 22.26 1.38
CA MET A 226 1.25 22.08 1.01
C MET A 226 0.67 23.39 0.54
N SER A 227 -0.10 23.39 -0.57
CA SER A 227 -1.00 24.50 -0.88
C SER A 227 -2.05 24.68 0.22
N GLU A 228 -2.77 25.80 0.17
CA GLU A 228 -4.04 25.92 0.87
C GLU A 228 -4.98 24.77 0.48
N LEU A 229 -5.95 24.46 1.35
CA LEU A 229 -6.95 23.44 1.09
C LEU A 229 -8.06 23.99 0.18
N GLY A 230 -8.15 23.46 -1.03
CA GLY A 230 -9.25 23.72 -1.94
C GLY A 230 -10.46 22.84 -1.65
N ILE A 231 -11.63 23.27 -2.12
CA ILE A 231 -12.91 22.56 -1.98
C ILE A 231 -13.67 22.60 -3.30
N PHE A 232 -14.38 21.52 -3.63
CA PHE A 232 -15.37 21.50 -4.72
C PHE A 232 -16.52 20.55 -4.38
N THR A 233 -17.64 20.67 -5.10
CA THR A 233 -18.81 19.79 -4.89
C THR A 233 -19.36 19.32 -6.23
N ILE A 234 -19.52 18.01 -6.36
CA ILE A 234 -20.25 17.38 -7.47
C ILE A 234 -21.72 17.24 -7.04
N GLN A 235 -22.64 17.65 -7.92
CA GLN A 235 -24.10 17.61 -7.68
C GLN A 235 -24.71 16.27 -8.11
#